data_AF-A0A3D3RU43-F1
#
_entry.id   AF-A0A3D3RU43-F1
#
_cell.length_a   1.000
_cell.length_b   1.000
_cell.length_c   1.000
_cell.angle_alpha   90.00
_cell.angle_beta   90.00
_cell.angle_gamma   90.00
#
_symmetry.space_group_name_H-M   'P 1'
#
loop_
_entity.id
_entity.type
_entity.pdbx_description
1 polymer ?
#
loop_
_entity_poly.entity_id
_entity_poly.type
_entity_poly.pdbx_seq_one_letter_code
_entity_poly.pdbx_strand_id
1 'polypeptide(L)'
;KRAEEFKGLEKAVVEKMIGDFIKEKKAEPIDRFLFLSFLNPFYERLAEGMDIDKENWLKTKCPVCGFKPSVSYIADSQEVEGGRFLRCVLCNTDWLYNRNRCVNCGNEDDKEIDYYYQEDNKAVQLQVCQRCGHYIKLIDMRLDGLAVPHVEDVASLVLDLWAKERGFVKFEDNIFGL
;
A
#
# COMPACT_ATOMS: atom_id res chain seq x y z
N LYS A 1 2.16 31.13 3.21
CA LYS A 1 1.87 30.97 1.77
C LYS A 1 0.86 29.86 1.49
N ARG A 2 1.20 28.56 1.42
CA ARG A 2 0.18 27.51 1.13
C ARG A 2 -0.92 27.35 2.20
N ALA A 3 -0.57 27.48 3.48
CA ALA A 3 -1.57 27.48 4.57
C ALA A 3 -2.52 28.70 4.53
N GLU A 4 -2.13 29.80 3.90
CA GLU A 4 -3.00 30.97 3.71
C GLU A 4 -3.91 30.78 2.49
N GLU A 5 -3.42 30.11 1.45
CA GLU A 5 -4.24 29.65 0.31
C GLU A 5 -5.37 28.72 0.79
N PHE A 6 -5.09 27.81 1.73
CA PHE A 6 -6.10 26.95 2.34
C PHE A 6 -7.15 27.71 3.19
N LYS A 7 -6.76 28.80 3.86
CA LYS A 7 -7.70 29.63 4.64
C LYS A 7 -8.74 30.34 3.77
N GLY A 8 -8.46 30.51 2.47
CA GLY A 8 -9.37 31.13 1.50
C GLY A 8 -10.23 30.15 0.71
N LEU A 9 -10.06 28.83 0.89
CA LEU A 9 -10.84 27.84 0.15
C LEU A 9 -12.24 27.72 0.75
N GLU A 10 -13.26 27.97 -0.06
CA GLU A 10 -14.64 27.71 0.32
C GLU A 10 -14.86 26.22 0.52
N LYS A 11 -15.74 25.87 1.48
CA LYS A 11 -16.10 24.47 1.80
C LYS A 11 -16.45 23.66 0.54
N ALA A 12 -17.22 24.24 -0.38
CA ALA A 12 -17.65 23.57 -1.61
C ALA A 12 -16.47 23.16 -2.52
N VAL A 13 -15.38 23.95 -2.52
CA VAL A 13 -14.18 23.64 -3.30
C VAL A 13 -13.46 22.44 -2.67
N VAL A 14 -13.30 22.43 -1.35
CA VAL A 14 -12.66 21.32 -0.64
C VAL A 14 -13.47 20.03 -0.78
N GLU A 15 -14.80 20.09 -0.66
CA GLU A 15 -15.69 18.95 -0.89
C GLU A 15 -15.53 18.38 -2.30
N LYS A 16 -15.42 19.26 -3.31
CA LYS A 16 -15.15 18.83 -4.69
C LYS A 16 -13.79 18.15 -4.82
N MET A 17 -12.73 18.74 -4.25
CA MET A 17 -11.37 18.16 -4.31
C MET A 17 -11.32 16.78 -3.66
N ILE A 18 -11.95 16.62 -2.49
CA ILE A 18 -12.06 15.33 -1.80
C ILE A 18 -12.87 14.34 -2.65
N GLY A 19 -13.99 14.77 -3.23
CA GLY A 19 -14.81 13.93 -4.11
C GLY A 19 -14.04 13.43 -5.33
N ASP A 20 -13.31 14.33 -6.00
CA ASP A 20 -12.45 14.01 -7.13
C ASP A 20 -11.31 13.05 -6.69
N PHE A 21 -10.68 13.28 -5.54
CA PHE A 21 -9.65 12.39 -5.00
C PHE A 21 -10.18 10.98 -4.68
N ILE A 22 -11.35 10.87 -4.06
CA ILE A 22 -11.97 9.57 -3.75
C ILE A 22 -12.28 8.80 -5.04
N LYS A 23 -12.63 9.48 -6.13
CA LYS A 23 -12.94 8.85 -7.41
C LYS A 23 -11.68 8.49 -8.20
N GLU A 24 -10.79 9.45 -8.40
CA GLU A 24 -9.63 9.34 -9.28
C GLU A 24 -8.42 8.70 -8.59
N LYS A 25 -8.40 8.66 -7.25
CA LYS A 25 -7.33 8.11 -6.40
C LYS A 25 -5.98 8.81 -6.57
N LYS A 26 -6.00 10.02 -7.15
CA LYS A 26 -4.84 10.85 -7.46
C LYS A 26 -5.09 12.28 -7.02
N ALA A 27 -4.05 12.93 -6.53
CA ALA A 27 -4.01 14.34 -6.19
C ALA A 27 -2.54 14.80 -6.18
N GLU A 28 -2.32 16.11 -6.13
CA GLU A 28 -0.98 16.66 -5.89
C GLU A 28 -0.42 16.14 -4.55
N PRO A 29 0.91 15.97 -4.40
CA PRO A 29 1.50 15.24 -3.26
C PRO A 29 1.01 15.72 -1.88
N ILE A 30 0.93 17.03 -1.68
CA ILE A 30 0.46 17.60 -0.41
C ILE A 30 -1.04 17.38 -0.20
N ASP A 31 -1.85 17.53 -1.26
CA ASP A 31 -3.29 17.29 -1.16
C ASP A 31 -3.57 15.81 -0.94
N ARG A 32 -2.83 14.90 -1.61
CA ARG A 32 -2.88 13.45 -1.38
C ARG A 32 -2.57 13.11 0.07
N PHE A 33 -1.49 13.65 0.64
CA PHE A 33 -1.14 13.45 2.04
C PHE A 33 -2.27 13.92 2.97
N LEU A 34 -2.80 15.13 2.75
CA LEU A 34 -3.89 15.70 3.55
C LEU A 34 -5.17 14.86 3.44
N PHE A 35 -5.56 14.46 2.24
CA PHE A 35 -6.78 13.69 2.02
C PHE A 35 -6.67 12.26 2.55
N LEU A 36 -5.54 11.56 2.35
CA LEU A 36 -5.32 10.25 2.96
C LEU A 36 -5.38 10.34 4.49
N SER A 37 -4.67 11.31 5.09
CA SER A 37 -4.63 11.50 6.54
C SER A 37 -6.01 11.86 7.12
N PHE A 38 -6.75 12.74 6.43
CA PHE A 38 -8.07 13.17 6.87
C PHE A 38 -9.13 12.06 6.73
N LEU A 39 -9.13 11.34 5.61
CA LEU A 39 -10.15 10.33 5.30
C LEU A 39 -9.91 8.99 6.02
N ASN A 40 -8.66 8.66 6.33
CA ASN A 40 -8.26 7.39 6.95
C ASN A 40 -9.15 6.98 8.15
N PRO A 41 -9.32 7.79 9.22
CA PRO A 41 -10.09 7.35 10.38
C PRO A 41 -11.57 7.09 10.06
N PHE A 42 -12.15 7.80 9.09
CA PHE A 42 -13.54 7.58 8.68
C PHE A 42 -13.70 6.28 7.91
N TYR A 43 -12.77 5.97 7.01
CA TYR A 43 -12.81 4.74 6.21
C TYR A 43 -12.38 3.51 7.01
N GLU A 44 -11.49 3.66 7.99
CA GLU A 44 -11.15 2.60 8.94
C GLU A 44 -12.38 2.23 9.78
N ARG A 45 -13.07 3.23 10.34
CA ARG A 45 -14.34 3.02 11.06
C ARG A 45 -15.42 2.41 10.18
N LEU A 46 -15.51 2.82 8.91
CA LEU A 46 -16.44 2.22 7.95
C LEU A 46 -16.12 0.74 7.70
N ALA A 47 -14.84 0.39 7.55
CA ALA A 47 -14.39 -0.96 7.29
C ALA A 47 -14.77 -1.94 8.42
N GLU A 48 -14.75 -1.49 9.68
CA GLU A 48 -15.16 -2.31 10.84
C GLU A 48 -16.63 -2.74 10.79
N GLY A 49 -17.49 -1.97 10.12
CA GLY A 49 -18.92 -2.24 10.01
C GLY A 49 -19.33 -3.08 8.79
N MET A 50 -18.37 -3.48 7.94
CA MET A 50 -18.65 -4.18 6.69
C MET A 50 -18.36 -5.68 6.83
N ASP A 51 -19.30 -6.49 6.35
CA ASP A 51 -19.10 -7.93 6.17
C ASP A 51 -18.46 -8.18 4.79
N ILE A 52 -17.14 -8.39 4.79
CA ILE A 52 -16.34 -8.58 3.59
C ILE A 52 -15.51 -9.84 3.75
N ASP A 53 -15.61 -10.72 2.77
CA ASP A 53 -14.73 -11.88 2.63
C ASP A 53 -13.34 -11.42 2.16
N LYS A 54 -12.50 -11.05 3.14
CA LYS A 54 -11.12 -10.56 2.92
C LYS A 54 -10.18 -11.68 2.46
N GLU A 55 -10.52 -12.94 2.73
CA GLU A 55 -9.66 -14.09 2.42
C GLU A 55 -9.84 -14.57 0.99
N ASN A 56 -11.06 -14.56 0.46
CA ASN A 56 -11.33 -14.95 -0.92
C ASN A 56 -11.33 -13.78 -1.92
N TRP A 57 -11.04 -12.55 -1.47
CA TRP A 57 -11.03 -11.39 -2.36
C TRP A 57 -9.97 -11.49 -3.46
N LEU A 58 -8.70 -11.75 -3.10
CA LEU A 58 -7.57 -12.02 -4.01
C LEU A 58 -7.35 -11.00 -5.15
N LYS A 59 -7.83 -9.74 -5.01
CA LYS A 59 -7.62 -8.66 -6.00
C LYS A 59 -6.54 -7.67 -5.56
N THR A 60 -6.18 -6.77 -6.46
CA THR A 60 -5.11 -5.77 -6.29
C THR A 60 -5.60 -4.42 -5.75
N LYS A 61 -6.89 -4.31 -5.43
CA LYS A 61 -7.53 -3.12 -4.86
C LYS A 61 -8.27 -3.51 -3.58
N CYS A 62 -8.32 -2.59 -2.63
CA CYS A 62 -9.00 -2.77 -1.38
C CYS A 62 -10.50 -3.05 -1.59
N PRO A 63 -11.08 -4.07 -0.93
CA PRO A 63 -12.50 -4.39 -1.05
C PRO A 63 -13.42 -3.34 -0.39
N VAL A 64 -12.89 -2.51 0.51
CA VAL A 64 -13.66 -1.45 1.21
C VAL A 64 -13.73 -0.17 0.39
N CYS A 65 -12.58 0.41 0.04
CA CYS A 65 -12.50 1.76 -0.53
C CYS A 65 -11.97 1.81 -1.96
N GLY A 66 -11.54 0.67 -2.52
CA GLY A 66 -11.01 0.57 -3.89
C GLY A 66 -9.64 1.20 -4.11
N PHE A 67 -8.98 1.76 -3.08
CA PHE A 67 -7.59 2.20 -3.16
C PHE A 67 -6.65 1.00 -3.29
N LYS A 68 -5.45 1.24 -3.84
CA LYS A 68 -4.39 0.24 -3.90
C LYS A 68 -3.68 0.08 -2.55
N PRO A 69 -3.03 -1.06 -2.32
CA PRO A 69 -2.13 -1.25 -1.20
C PRO A 69 -0.77 -0.57 -1.43
N SER A 70 -0.22 0.10 -0.41
CA SER A 70 1.15 0.62 -0.47
C SER A 70 2.21 -0.41 -0.07
N VAL A 71 1.82 -1.38 0.76
CA VAL A 71 2.70 -2.40 1.31
C VAL A 71 1.99 -3.75 1.37
N SER A 72 2.78 -4.81 1.32
CA SER A 72 2.34 -6.18 1.57
C SER A 72 3.12 -6.78 2.74
N TYR A 73 2.55 -7.78 3.40
CA TYR A 73 3.21 -8.48 4.48
C TYR A 73 2.89 -9.98 4.46
N ILE A 74 3.73 -10.78 5.10
CA ILE A 74 3.51 -12.20 5.33
C ILE A 74 3.24 -12.40 6.82
N ALA A 75 2.17 -13.11 7.14
CA ALA A 75 1.83 -13.50 8.49
C ALA A 75 1.14 -14.87 8.49
N ASP A 76 1.12 -15.50 9.66
CA ASP A 76 0.31 -16.68 9.90
C ASP A 76 -1.05 -16.23 10.46
N SER A 77 -2.14 -16.74 9.89
CA SER A 77 -3.50 -16.61 10.42
C SER A 77 -3.99 -17.98 10.91
N GLN A 78 -5.20 -18.00 11.50
CA GLN A 78 -5.81 -19.28 11.88
C GLN A 78 -6.11 -20.16 10.66
N GLU A 79 -6.36 -19.56 9.50
CA GLU A 79 -6.78 -20.25 8.28
C GLU A 79 -5.62 -20.46 7.30
N VAL A 80 -4.58 -19.62 7.34
CA VAL A 80 -3.48 -19.62 6.35
C VAL A 80 -2.12 -19.42 7.03
N GLU A 81 -1.26 -20.42 6.90
CA GLU A 81 0.16 -20.32 7.27
C GLU A 81 0.95 -19.63 6.14
N GLY A 82 1.75 -18.61 6.48
CA GLY A 82 2.55 -17.86 5.52
C GLY A 82 1.73 -17.13 4.45
N GLY A 83 0.52 -16.67 4.81
CA GLY A 83 -0.36 -15.91 3.96
C GLY A 83 0.23 -14.55 3.60
N ARG A 84 0.12 -14.15 2.33
CA ARG A 84 0.49 -12.80 1.90
C ARG A 84 -0.74 -11.90 1.96
N PHE A 85 -0.62 -10.82 2.71
CA PHE A 85 -1.66 -9.82 2.86
C PHE A 85 -1.23 -8.51 2.21
N LEU A 86 -2.20 -7.81 1.61
CA LEU A 86 -2.05 -6.47 1.07
C LEU A 86 -2.71 -5.49 2.03
N ARG A 87 -2.03 -4.38 2.37
CA ARG A 87 -2.56 -3.35 3.26
C ARG A 87 -2.93 -2.08 2.51
N CYS A 88 -4.20 -1.67 2.61
CA CYS A 88 -4.72 -0.48 1.93
C CYS A 88 -4.00 0.81 2.35
N VAL A 89 -3.60 1.65 1.39
CA VAL A 89 -2.99 2.97 1.69
C VAL A 89 -3.95 3.95 2.37
N LEU A 90 -5.28 3.77 2.19
CA LEU A 90 -6.28 4.68 2.77
C LEU A 90 -6.89 4.14 4.06
N CYS A 91 -7.50 2.96 4.05
CA CYS A 91 -8.40 2.52 5.13
C CYS A 91 -7.78 1.44 6.02
N ASN A 92 -6.47 1.17 5.88
CA ASN A 92 -5.72 0.16 6.63
C ASN A 92 -6.28 -1.27 6.57
N THR A 93 -7.29 -1.52 5.74
CA THR A 93 -7.86 -2.86 5.58
C THR A 93 -6.83 -3.77 4.93
N ASP A 94 -6.62 -4.91 5.58
CA ASP A 94 -5.80 -6.01 5.07
C ASP A 94 -6.68 -7.04 4.36
N TRP A 95 -6.17 -7.63 3.28
CA TRP A 95 -6.83 -8.74 2.58
C TRP A 95 -5.81 -9.70 1.98
N LEU A 96 -6.22 -10.96 1.82
CA LEU A 96 -5.34 -12.01 1.31
C LEU A 96 -5.07 -11.81 -0.19
N TYR A 97 -3.85 -12.15 -0.61
CA TYR A 97 -3.43 -12.12 -2.00
C TYR A 97 -2.46 -13.25 -2.32
N ASN A 98 -2.38 -13.62 -3.60
CA ASN A 98 -1.49 -14.69 -4.06
C ASN A 98 -0.02 -14.32 -3.81
N ARG A 99 0.72 -15.23 -3.16
CA ARG A 99 2.09 -14.99 -2.68
C ARG A 99 3.07 -14.64 -3.81
N ASN A 100 3.09 -15.45 -4.86
CA ASN A 100 3.99 -15.29 -6.01
C ASN A 100 3.35 -14.57 -7.19
N ARG A 101 2.29 -13.78 -6.96
CA ARG A 101 1.62 -13.02 -8.01
C ARG A 101 2.04 -11.56 -7.98
N CYS A 102 2.38 -11.00 -9.13
CA CYS A 102 2.63 -9.57 -9.28
C CYS A 102 1.34 -8.77 -9.02
N VAL A 103 1.39 -7.84 -8.07
CA VAL A 103 0.27 -6.96 -7.72
C VAL A 103 -0.15 -5.99 -8.83
N ASN A 104 0.71 -5.78 -9.84
CA ASN A 104 0.43 -4.87 -10.94
C ASN A 104 -0.11 -5.59 -12.18
N CYS A 105 0.66 -6.52 -12.76
CA CYS A 105 0.31 -7.17 -14.03
C CYS A 105 -0.25 -8.59 -13.87
N GLY A 106 -0.27 -9.13 -12.65
CA GLY A 106 -0.79 -10.47 -12.37
C GLY A 106 0.12 -11.61 -12.81
N ASN A 107 1.39 -11.35 -13.15
CA ASN A 107 2.39 -12.38 -13.47
C ASN A 107 2.58 -13.37 -12.32
N GLU A 108 2.72 -14.64 -12.66
CA GLU A 108 2.88 -15.76 -11.71
C GLU A 108 4.11 -16.63 -12.05
N ASP A 109 4.95 -16.21 -13.01
CA ASP A 109 6.20 -16.91 -13.31
C ASP A 109 7.26 -16.56 -12.25
N ASP A 110 7.57 -17.52 -11.38
CA ASP A 110 8.56 -17.38 -10.31
C ASP A 110 9.94 -16.93 -10.81
N LYS A 111 10.30 -17.23 -12.07
CA LYS A 111 11.59 -16.79 -12.66
C LYS A 111 11.64 -15.30 -12.96
N GLU A 112 10.49 -14.64 -13.01
CA GLU A 112 10.35 -13.21 -13.27
C GLU A 112 9.93 -12.43 -12.00
N ILE A 113 9.92 -13.08 -10.83
CA ILE A 113 9.62 -12.48 -9.53
C ILE A 113 10.87 -12.57 -8.65
N ASP A 114 11.57 -11.45 -8.53
CA ASP A 114 12.77 -11.34 -7.70
C ASP A 114 12.46 -10.75 -6.32
N TYR A 115 13.27 -11.15 -5.34
CA TYR A 115 13.21 -10.65 -3.98
C TYR A 115 14.54 -10.00 -3.60
N TYR A 116 14.50 -8.74 -3.17
CA TYR A 116 15.68 -8.00 -2.72
C TYR A 116 15.51 -7.55 -1.27
N TYR A 117 16.56 -7.64 -0.47
CA TYR A 117 16.56 -7.28 0.95
C TYR A 117 17.97 -6.87 1.37
N GLN A 118 18.08 -6.24 2.55
CA GLN A 118 19.38 -5.96 3.17
C GLN A 118 19.80 -7.14 4.05
N GLU A 119 21.08 -7.49 4.07
CA GLU A 119 21.56 -8.67 4.81
C GLU A 119 21.27 -8.59 6.32
N ASP A 120 21.30 -7.38 6.87
CA ASP A 120 21.01 -7.03 8.26
C ASP A 120 19.51 -6.93 8.58
N ASN A 121 18.65 -6.83 7.55
CA ASN A 121 17.19 -6.82 7.72
C ASN A 121 16.49 -7.63 6.62
N LYS A 122 16.38 -8.95 6.84
CA LYS A 122 15.69 -9.89 5.94
C LYS A 122 14.16 -9.85 6.07
N ALA A 123 13.64 -9.23 7.13
CA ALA A 123 12.20 -9.11 7.36
C ALA A 123 11.56 -8.14 6.37
N VAL A 124 12.31 -7.17 5.84
CA VAL A 124 11.82 -6.21 4.85
C VAL A 124 12.39 -6.53 3.48
N GLN A 125 11.52 -6.84 2.53
CA GLN A 125 11.90 -7.25 1.18
C GLN A 125 11.20 -6.39 0.13
N LEU A 126 11.80 -6.28 -1.05
CA LEU A 126 11.14 -5.84 -2.27
C LEU A 126 10.75 -7.08 -3.07
N GLN A 127 9.48 -7.26 -3.38
CA GLN A 127 9.07 -8.17 -4.44
C GLN A 127 9.01 -7.38 -5.75
N VAL A 128 9.90 -7.70 -6.69
CA VAL A 128 10.04 -7.03 -7.99
C VAL A 128 9.58 -7.96 -9.09
N CYS A 129 8.72 -7.46 -9.99
CA CYS A 129 8.31 -8.18 -11.18
C CYS A 129 9.13 -7.72 -12.39
N GLN A 130 9.99 -8.59 -12.90
CA GLN A 130 10.84 -8.29 -14.07
C GLN A 130 10.01 -8.08 -15.34
N ARG A 131 8.83 -8.71 -15.43
CA ARG A 131 7.94 -8.59 -16.59
C ARG A 131 7.35 -7.20 -16.79
N CYS A 132 6.97 -6.52 -15.71
CA CYS A 132 6.33 -5.19 -15.80
C CYS A 132 7.13 -4.07 -15.12
N GLY A 133 8.28 -4.39 -14.50
CA GLY A 133 9.15 -3.44 -13.82
C GLY A 133 8.54 -2.83 -12.56
N HIS A 134 7.47 -3.41 -12.00
CA HIS A 134 6.86 -2.89 -10.78
C HIS A 134 7.28 -3.69 -9.55
N TYR A 135 7.33 -3.00 -8.41
CA TYR A 135 7.63 -3.62 -7.12
C TYR A 135 6.63 -3.21 -6.03
N ILE A 136 6.59 -4.00 -4.96
CA ILE A 136 5.93 -3.68 -3.70
C ILE A 136 6.79 -4.20 -2.56
N LYS A 137 6.81 -3.46 -1.44
CA LYS A 137 7.46 -3.95 -0.21
C LYS A 137 6.68 -5.11 0.39
N LEU A 138 7.40 -6.09 0.88
CA LEU A 138 6.90 -7.31 1.49
C LEU A 138 7.57 -7.47 2.86
N ILE A 139 6.79 -7.32 3.92
CA ILE A 139 7.25 -7.42 5.30
C ILE A 139 6.96 -8.81 5.84
N ASP A 140 7.97 -9.63 6.12
CA ASP A 140 7.76 -10.95 6.72
C ASP A 140 7.65 -10.83 8.25
N MET A 141 6.43 -10.71 8.75
CA MET A 141 6.14 -10.56 10.18
C MET A 141 6.39 -11.86 10.98
N ARG A 142 6.70 -12.97 10.31
CA ARG A 142 7.11 -14.21 10.97
C ARG A 142 8.57 -14.16 11.40
N LEU A 143 9.37 -13.28 10.78
CA LEU A 143 10.76 -13.01 11.18
C LEU A 143 10.84 -11.91 12.23
N ASP A 144 9.92 -10.94 12.18
CA ASP A 144 9.75 -9.90 13.19
C ASP A 144 8.26 -9.70 13.51
N GLY A 145 7.82 -10.27 14.64
CA GLY A 145 6.43 -10.18 15.09
C GLY A 145 6.02 -8.81 15.63
N LEU A 146 6.97 -7.88 15.81
CA LEU A 146 6.69 -6.50 16.24
C LEU A 146 6.61 -5.52 15.07
N ALA A 147 6.94 -5.97 13.86
CA ALA A 147 6.90 -5.15 12.66
C ALA A 147 5.50 -4.59 12.41
N VAL A 148 5.43 -3.30 12.08
CA VAL A 148 4.19 -2.65 11.65
C VAL A 148 4.32 -2.31 10.17
N PRO A 149 3.55 -2.94 9.25
CA PRO A 149 3.81 -2.84 7.81
C PRO A 149 3.99 -1.42 7.26
N HIS A 150 3.15 -0.46 7.68
CA HIS A 150 3.29 0.94 7.26
C HIS A 150 4.52 1.64 7.83
N VAL A 151 4.93 1.28 9.05
CA VAL A 151 6.14 1.84 9.67
C VAL A 151 7.37 1.28 8.96
N GLU A 152 7.41 -0.03 8.69
CA GLU A 152 8.51 -0.66 7.96
C GLU A 152 8.63 -0.12 6.53
N ASP A 153 7.51 0.12 5.84
CA ASP A 153 7.49 0.76 4.52
C ASP A 153 8.16 2.15 4.55
N VAL A 154 7.92 2.96 5.58
CA VAL A 154 8.57 4.27 5.71
C VAL A 154 10.03 4.16 6.16
N ALA A 155 10.31 3.28 7.12
CA ALA A 155 11.65 3.10 7.70
C ALA A 155 12.67 2.54 6.69
N SER A 156 12.19 1.78 5.70
CA SER A 156 13.03 1.13 4.69
C SER A 156 13.13 1.91 3.36
N LEU A 157 13.09 3.25 3.41
CA LEU A 157 13.18 4.12 2.23
C LEU A 157 14.39 3.81 1.33
N VAL A 158 15.50 3.34 1.91
CA VAL A 158 16.72 2.98 1.16
C VAL A 158 16.45 1.91 0.10
N LEU A 159 15.53 0.98 0.35
CA LEU A 159 15.13 -0.02 -0.63
C LEU A 159 14.37 0.60 -1.82
N ASP A 160 13.49 1.57 -1.57
CA ASP A 160 12.80 2.29 -2.67
C ASP A 160 13.79 3.05 -3.53
N LEU A 161 14.77 3.71 -2.92
CA LEU A 161 15.83 4.42 -3.65
C LEU A 161 16.63 3.46 -4.54
N TRP A 162 17.05 2.32 -3.98
CA TRP A 162 17.75 1.27 -4.71
C TRP A 162 16.96 0.75 -5.92
N ALA A 163 15.64 0.58 -5.75
CA ALA A 163 14.74 0.09 -6.79
C ALA A 163 14.56 1.14 -7.91
N LYS A 164 14.36 2.40 -7.51
CA LYS A 164 14.20 3.54 -8.41
C LYS A 164 15.44 3.79 -9.26
N GLU A 165 16.64 3.68 -8.69
CA GLU A 165 17.91 3.77 -9.43
C GLU A 165 18.04 2.71 -10.53
N ARG A 166 17.33 1.59 -10.40
CA ARG A 166 17.27 0.50 -11.38
C ARG A 166 16.09 0.58 -12.34
N GLY A 167 15.29 1.64 -12.24
CA GLY A 167 14.14 1.88 -13.12
C GLY A 167 12.87 1.11 -12.72
N PHE A 168 12.85 0.49 -11.53
CA PHE A 168 11.62 -0.12 -11.03
C PHE A 168 10.64 0.93 -10.49
N VAL A 169 9.35 0.64 -10.62
CA VAL A 169 8.25 1.53 -10.22
C VAL A 169 7.49 0.94 -9.04
N LYS A 170 7.32 1.71 -7.97
CA LYS A 170 6.51 1.28 -6.82
C LYS A 170 5.05 1.14 -7.25
N PHE A 171 4.37 0.09 -6.81
CA PHE A 171 3.00 -0.17 -7.22
C PHE A 171 2.00 0.91 -6.77
N GLU A 172 2.21 1.43 -5.55
CA GLU A 172 1.48 2.54 -4.94
C GLU A 172 2.36 3.18 -3.88
N ASP A 173 2.46 4.51 -3.89
CA ASP A 173 3.20 5.25 -2.88
C ASP A 173 2.51 5.20 -1.52
N ASN A 174 3.29 5.24 -0.45
CA ASN A 174 2.76 5.31 0.90
C ASN A 174 2.15 6.68 1.23
N ILE A 175 1.68 6.86 2.47
CA ILE A 175 1.02 8.10 2.90
C ILE A 175 1.90 9.35 2.71
N PHE A 176 3.22 9.22 2.77
CA PHE A 176 4.18 10.30 2.57
C PHE A 176 4.56 10.55 1.10
N GLY A 177 4.00 9.77 0.16
CA GLY A 177 4.33 9.87 -1.27
C GLY A 177 5.69 9.27 -1.61
N LEU A 178 6.14 8.28 -0.82
CA LEU A 178 7.40 7.54 -1.00
C LEU A 178 7.15 6.13 -1.54
#